data_AF-A0A0K0D0L8-F1
#
_entry.id   AF-A0A0K0D0L8-F1
#
_cell.length_a   1.000
_cell.length_b   1.000
_cell.length_c   1.000
_cell.angle_alpha   90.00
_cell.angle_beta   90.00
_cell.angle_gamma   90.00
#
_symmetry.space_group_name_H-M   'P 1'
#
loop_
_entity.id
_entity.type
_entity.pdbx_description
1 polymer ?
#
loop_
_entity_poly.entity_id
_entity_poly.type
_entity_poly.pdbx_seq_one_letter_code
_entity_poly.pdbx_strand_id
1 'polypeptide(L)'
;MSKLYYGPSKVELRIHHSWSISFIFYSNLGSALTDDVIQPLRSIQNTEAKTIRAAALFVDREARKLKERKESAMRMKRILYDSSKQLEKLEQALISSAGELCSFQVNVKKSRLEEQVKKQEESYIWETVDLEKQRRVTEGVLRKGVESLEAVERQRLAHCQTALGRYQRKIEQLAPNLQQVRK
;
A
#
# COMPACT_ATOMS: atom_id res chain seq x y z
N MET A 1 -79.83 0.16 -13.72
CA MET A 1 -79.17 0.66 -12.50
C MET A 1 -77.85 1.31 -12.89
N SER A 2 -77.86 2.63 -13.09
CA SER A 2 -76.65 3.39 -13.46
C SER A 2 -75.86 3.72 -12.19
N LYS A 3 -74.62 3.22 -12.08
CA LYS A 3 -73.68 3.64 -11.04
C LYS A 3 -73.34 5.11 -11.28
N LEU A 4 -73.81 6.00 -10.41
CA LEU A 4 -73.35 7.39 -10.33
C LEU A 4 -71.89 7.36 -9.86
N TYR A 5 -70.95 7.45 -10.79
CA TYR A 5 -69.55 7.72 -10.48
C TYR A 5 -69.46 9.17 -9.98
N TYR A 6 -69.48 9.36 -8.67
CA TYR A 6 -69.05 10.63 -8.09
C TYR A 6 -67.55 10.76 -8.32
N GLY A 7 -67.16 11.74 -9.15
CA GLY A 7 -65.76 12.09 -9.35
C GLY A 7 -65.11 12.57 -8.05
N PRO A 8 -63.77 12.56 -7.99
CA PRO A 8 -63.04 12.93 -6.78
C PRO A 8 -63.39 14.35 -6.35
N SER A 9 -63.53 14.54 -5.03
CA SER A 9 -63.82 15.86 -4.46
C SER A 9 -62.67 16.84 -4.71
N LYS A 10 -62.95 18.14 -4.70
CA LYS A 10 -61.90 19.19 -4.81
C LYS A 10 -60.79 19.04 -3.76
N VAL A 11 -61.12 18.48 -2.59
CA VAL A 11 -60.17 18.22 -1.51
C VAL A 11 -59.25 17.05 -1.87
N GLU A 12 -59.79 15.94 -2.38
CA GLU A 12 -59.00 14.79 -2.85
C GLU A 12 -58.05 15.17 -3.99
N LEU A 13 -58.52 15.97 -4.95
CA LEU A 13 -57.69 16.48 -6.04
C LEU A 13 -56.51 17.34 -5.52
N ARG A 14 -56.76 18.19 -4.52
CA ARG A 14 -55.73 19.04 -3.92
C ARG A 14 -54.70 18.22 -3.12
N ILE A 15 -55.16 17.19 -2.40
CA ILE A 15 -54.29 16.25 -1.69
C ILE A 15 -53.40 15.50 -2.70
N HIS A 16 -54.01 14.88 -3.72
CA HIS A 16 -53.28 14.13 -4.74
C HIS A 16 -52.21 14.99 -5.43
N HIS A 17 -52.55 16.23 -5.79
CA HIS A 17 -51.61 17.19 -6.36
C HIS A 17 -50.42 17.49 -5.43
N SER A 18 -50.68 17.69 -4.13
CA SER A 18 -49.62 17.90 -3.13
C SER A 18 -48.69 16.70 -2.98
N TRP A 19 -49.23 15.47 -3.05
CA TRP A 19 -48.41 14.24 -3.03
C TRP A 19 -47.56 14.11 -4.30
N SER A 20 -48.13 14.37 -5.48
CA SER A 20 -47.38 14.35 -6.73
C SER A 20 -46.24 15.37 -6.74
N ILE A 21 -46.47 16.60 -6.27
CA ILE A 21 -45.42 17.62 -6.15
C ILE A 21 -44.32 17.16 -5.20
N SER A 22 -44.70 16.66 -4.01
CA SER A 22 -43.73 16.18 -3.03
C SER A 22 -42.88 15.05 -3.61
N PHE A 23 -43.50 14.07 -4.27
CA PHE A 23 -42.81 12.97 -4.95
C PHE A 23 -41.78 13.47 -5.97
N ILE A 24 -42.14 14.42 -6.82
CA ILE A 24 -41.22 15.01 -7.82
C ILE A 24 -40.02 15.65 -7.14
N PHE A 25 -40.21 16.41 -6.06
CA PHE A 25 -39.10 17.04 -5.34
C PHE A 25 -38.15 16.03 -4.69
N TYR A 26 -38.68 15.01 -4.02
CA TYR A 26 -37.85 13.95 -3.44
C TYR A 26 -37.11 13.14 -4.51
N SER A 27 -37.76 12.88 -5.65
CA SER A 27 -37.13 12.22 -6.80
C SER A 27 -35.98 13.06 -7.38
N ASN A 28 -36.22 14.36 -7.62
CA ASN A 28 -35.21 15.29 -8.10
C ASN A 28 -34.06 15.47 -7.11
N LEU A 29 -34.35 15.52 -5.81
CA LEU A 29 -33.34 15.54 -4.76
C LEU A 29 -32.49 14.27 -4.81
N GLY A 30 -33.10 13.09 -4.96
CA GLY A 30 -32.39 11.82 -5.11
C GLY A 30 -31.44 11.81 -6.30
N SER A 31 -31.88 12.33 -7.45
CA SER A 31 -31.01 12.48 -8.63
C SER A 31 -29.87 13.47 -8.36
N ALA A 32 -30.17 14.64 -7.82
CA ALA A 32 -29.17 15.66 -7.52
C ALA A 32 -28.12 15.17 -6.52
N LEU A 33 -28.52 14.43 -5.48
CA LEU A 33 -27.59 13.81 -4.54
C LEU A 33 -26.72 12.75 -5.21
N THR A 34 -27.30 11.98 -6.14
CA THR A 34 -26.54 10.99 -6.91
C THR A 34 -25.45 11.66 -7.72
N ASP A 35 -25.77 12.72 -8.46
CA ASP A 35 -24.86 13.37 -9.38
C ASP A 35 -23.82 14.25 -8.66
N ASP A 36 -24.23 14.99 -7.63
CA ASP A 36 -23.37 15.99 -6.99
C ASP A 36 -22.53 15.44 -5.83
N VAL A 37 -22.96 14.33 -5.23
CA VAL A 37 -22.33 13.73 -4.03
C VAL A 37 -21.83 12.33 -4.33
N ILE A 38 -22.71 11.42 -4.76
CA ILE A 38 -22.39 9.99 -4.82
C ILE A 38 -21.42 9.69 -5.98
N GLN A 39 -21.69 10.16 -7.19
CA GLN A 39 -20.83 9.90 -8.36
C GLN A 39 -19.40 10.44 -8.19
N PRO A 40 -19.19 11.68 -7.71
CA PRO A 40 -17.86 12.19 -7.40
C PRO A 40 -17.10 11.31 -6.40
N LEU A 41 -17.74 10.91 -5.30
CA LEU A 41 -17.12 10.04 -4.29
C LEU A 41 -16.71 8.68 -4.87
N ARG A 42 -17.54 8.06 -5.72
CA ARG A 42 -17.16 6.82 -6.42
C ARG A 42 -15.96 7.02 -7.35
N SER A 43 -15.93 8.11 -8.10
CA SER A 43 -14.83 8.44 -9.02
C SER A 43 -13.50 8.60 -8.27
N ILE A 44 -13.55 9.30 -7.13
CA ILE A 44 -12.40 9.51 -6.25
C ILE A 44 -11.91 8.16 -5.69
N GLN A 45 -12.81 7.36 -5.12
CA GLN A 45 -12.48 6.05 -4.57
C GLN A 45 -11.76 5.16 -5.60
N ASN A 46 -12.23 5.15 -6.84
CA ASN A 46 -11.60 4.40 -7.92
C ASN A 46 -10.17 4.88 -8.25
N THR A 47 -9.95 6.19 -8.18
CA THR A 47 -8.64 6.80 -8.45
C THR A 47 -7.67 6.51 -7.30
N GLU A 48 -8.10 6.69 -6.06
CA GLU A 48 -7.33 6.35 -4.85
C GLU A 48 -6.91 4.87 -4.86
N ALA A 49 -7.85 3.96 -5.16
CA ALA A 49 -7.56 2.53 -5.23
C ALA A 49 -6.51 2.17 -6.30
N LYS A 50 -6.39 2.94 -7.39
CA LYS A 50 -5.34 2.73 -8.39
C LYS A 50 -3.99 3.20 -7.86
N THR A 51 -3.93 4.38 -7.25
CA THR A 51 -2.69 4.95 -6.67
C THR A 51 -2.16 4.05 -5.55
N ILE A 52 -3.01 3.61 -4.63
CA ILE A 52 -2.65 2.71 -3.53
C ILE A 52 -2.07 1.40 -4.08
N ARG A 53 -2.74 0.80 -5.08
CA ARG A 53 -2.26 -0.44 -5.72
C ARG A 53 -0.91 -0.26 -6.40
N ALA A 54 -0.71 0.85 -7.11
CA ALA A 54 0.57 1.13 -7.75
C ALA A 54 1.71 1.24 -6.71
N ALA A 55 1.49 1.98 -5.62
CA ALA A 55 2.46 2.11 -4.54
C ALA A 55 2.81 0.74 -3.91
N ALA A 56 1.80 -0.09 -3.62
CA ALA A 56 2.00 -1.42 -3.07
C ALA A 56 2.86 -2.32 -3.99
N LEU A 57 2.59 -2.31 -5.30
CA LEU A 57 3.36 -3.11 -6.26
C LEU A 57 4.85 -2.73 -6.31
N PHE A 58 5.16 -1.43 -6.21
CA PHE A 58 6.55 -0.98 -6.16
C PHE A 58 7.26 -1.43 -4.88
N VAL A 59 6.57 -1.31 -3.74
CA VAL A 59 7.09 -1.77 -2.44
C VAL A 59 7.35 -3.28 -2.46
N ASP A 60 6.38 -4.08 -2.92
CA ASP A 60 6.51 -5.54 -3.00
C ASP A 60 7.64 -6.00 -3.93
N ARG A 61 7.87 -5.27 -5.02
CA ARG A 61 8.98 -5.54 -5.94
C ARG A 61 10.34 -5.31 -5.24
N GLU A 62 10.53 -4.18 -4.60
CA GLU A 62 11.82 -3.84 -3.98
C GLU A 62 12.04 -4.61 -2.66
N ALA A 63 10.98 -4.99 -1.95
CA ALA A 63 11.06 -5.87 -0.78
C ALA A 63 11.55 -7.28 -1.16
N ARG A 64 11.08 -7.82 -2.30
CA ARG A 64 11.57 -9.11 -2.82
C ARG A 64 13.05 -9.07 -3.18
N LYS A 65 13.50 -8.04 -3.91
CA LYS A 65 14.92 -7.86 -4.23
C LYS A 65 15.79 -7.74 -2.98
N LEU A 66 15.32 -7.00 -1.97
CA LEU A 66 16.02 -6.86 -0.69
C LEU A 66 16.16 -8.23 0.01
N LYS A 67 15.10 -9.03 0.00
CA LYS A 67 15.12 -10.39 0.56
C LYS A 67 16.14 -11.28 -0.16
N GLU A 68 16.14 -11.27 -1.50
CA GLU A 68 17.10 -12.04 -2.30
C GLU A 68 18.55 -11.65 -2.00
N ARG A 69 18.85 -10.34 -1.92
CA ARG A 69 20.18 -9.85 -1.54
C ARG A 69 20.56 -10.26 -0.12
N LYS A 70 19.62 -10.21 0.83
CA LYS A 70 19.85 -10.66 2.21
C LYS A 70 20.20 -12.16 2.25
N GLU A 71 19.48 -12.97 1.49
CA GLU A 71 19.75 -14.41 1.39
C GLU A 71 21.12 -14.70 0.76
N SER A 72 21.53 -13.95 -0.26
CA SER A 72 22.87 -14.02 -0.85
C SER A 72 23.96 -13.75 0.19
N ALA A 73 23.87 -12.61 0.89
CA ALA A 73 24.85 -12.24 1.92
C ALA A 73 24.91 -13.25 3.07
N MET A 74 23.75 -13.79 3.50
CA MET A 74 23.70 -14.84 4.53
C MET A 74 24.31 -16.17 4.08
N ARG A 75 24.17 -16.54 2.80
CA ARG A 75 24.85 -17.72 2.24
C ARG A 75 26.37 -17.53 2.25
N MET A 76 26.85 -16.38 1.79
CA MET A 76 28.29 -16.09 1.79
C MET A 76 28.87 -16.05 3.21
N LYS A 77 28.15 -15.44 4.17
CA LYS A 77 28.53 -15.44 5.59
C LYS A 77 28.74 -16.86 6.13
N ARG A 78 27.86 -17.80 5.78
CA ARG A 78 27.96 -19.21 6.21
C ARG A 78 29.20 -19.88 5.61
N ILE A 79 29.42 -19.71 4.31
CA ILE A 79 30.60 -20.27 3.62
C ILE A 79 31.91 -19.74 4.24
N LEU A 80 31.97 -18.44 4.51
CA LEU A 80 33.11 -17.79 5.17
C LEU A 80 33.32 -18.35 6.59
N TYR A 81 32.25 -18.49 7.37
CA TYR A 81 32.32 -19.06 8.73
C TYR A 81 32.86 -20.48 8.72
N ASP A 82 32.35 -21.35 7.84
CA ASP A 82 32.78 -22.74 7.76
C ASP A 82 34.26 -22.86 7.38
N SER A 83 34.71 -22.05 6.42
CA SER A 83 36.11 -22.05 5.97
C SER A 83 37.05 -21.47 7.05
N SER A 84 36.63 -20.41 7.74
CA SER A 84 37.38 -19.83 8.87
C SER A 84 37.52 -20.82 10.02
N LYS A 85 36.44 -21.55 10.34
CA LYS A 85 36.45 -22.60 11.37
C LYS A 85 37.35 -23.78 11.00
N GLN A 86 37.44 -24.13 9.72
CA GLN A 86 38.37 -25.16 9.25
C GLN A 86 39.83 -24.70 9.40
N LEU A 87 40.12 -23.44 9.07
CA LEU A 87 41.44 -22.85 9.26
C LEU A 87 41.85 -22.84 10.74
N GLU A 88 40.97 -22.35 11.63
CA GLU A 88 41.20 -22.32 13.08
C GLU A 88 41.53 -23.71 13.65
N LYS A 89 40.78 -24.75 13.25
CA LYS A 89 41.05 -26.13 13.67
C LYS A 89 42.43 -26.62 13.21
N LEU A 90 42.83 -26.27 11.98
CA LEU A 90 44.13 -26.65 11.43
C LEU A 90 45.26 -25.93 12.17
N GLU A 91 45.09 -24.65 12.49
CA GLU A 91 46.04 -23.88 13.30
C GLU A 91 46.16 -24.43 14.72
N GLN A 92 45.05 -24.80 15.36
CA GLN A 92 45.07 -25.42 16.68
C GLN A 92 45.78 -26.78 16.66
N ALA A 93 45.56 -27.59 15.63
CA ALA A 93 46.25 -28.87 15.47
C ALA A 93 47.77 -28.70 15.29
N LEU A 94 48.20 -27.67 14.57
CA LEU A 94 49.62 -27.30 14.43
C LEU A 94 50.24 -26.88 15.76
N ILE A 95 49.53 -26.08 16.56
CA ILE A 95 50.00 -25.64 17.88
C ILE A 95 50.13 -26.84 18.83
N SER A 96 49.15 -27.74 18.83
CA SER A 96 49.16 -28.93 19.70
C SER A 96 50.17 -30.01 19.28
N SER A 97 50.69 -29.97 18.04
CA SER A 97 51.66 -30.94 17.51
C SER A 97 53.11 -30.42 17.51
N ALA A 98 53.38 -29.36 18.26
CA ALA A 98 54.70 -28.74 18.39
C ALA A 98 55.77 -29.73 18.87
N GLY A 99 56.43 -30.43 17.93
CA GLY A 99 57.56 -31.31 18.20
C GLY A 99 57.90 -32.30 17.08
N GLU A 100 56.91 -32.84 16.37
CA GLU A 100 57.15 -33.91 15.39
C GLU A 100 56.62 -33.52 14.00
N LEU A 101 57.55 -33.12 13.13
CA LEU A 101 57.38 -32.93 11.68
C LEU A 101 56.18 -32.06 11.28
N CYS A 102 56.36 -30.74 11.35
CA CYS A 102 55.61 -29.80 10.51
C CYS A 102 55.95 -30.09 9.04
N SER A 103 55.20 -31.00 8.42
CA SER A 103 55.43 -31.36 7.03
C SER A 103 55.08 -30.19 6.11
N PHE A 104 55.88 -29.97 5.08
CA PHE A 104 55.63 -28.98 4.02
C PHE A 104 54.18 -29.01 3.52
N GLN A 105 53.58 -30.21 3.45
CA GLN A 105 52.18 -30.41 3.03
C GLN A 105 51.15 -29.71 3.94
N VAL A 106 51.36 -29.64 5.25
CA VAL A 106 50.45 -28.96 6.19
C VAL A 106 50.53 -27.45 6.02
N ASN A 107 51.73 -26.90 5.84
CA ASN A 107 51.93 -25.47 5.56
C ASN A 107 51.30 -25.05 4.22
N VAL A 108 51.41 -25.88 3.18
CA VAL A 108 50.73 -25.63 1.89
C VAL A 108 49.21 -25.64 2.05
N LYS A 109 48.65 -26.58 2.84
CA LYS A 109 47.21 -26.61 3.14
C LYS A 109 46.75 -25.37 3.92
N LYS A 110 47.53 -24.93 4.91
CA LYS A 110 47.27 -23.70 5.66
C LYS A 110 47.20 -22.49 4.72
N SER A 111 48.25 -22.29 3.93
CA SER A 111 48.34 -21.16 3.00
C SER A 111 47.17 -21.13 2.00
N ARG A 112 46.74 -22.29 1.49
CA ARG A 112 45.57 -22.40 0.61
C ARG A 112 44.26 -22.00 1.31
N LEU A 113 44.06 -22.45 2.55
CA LEU A 113 42.87 -22.09 3.34
C LEU A 113 42.86 -20.60 3.70
N GLU A 114 44.01 -20.01 4.04
CA GLU A 114 44.13 -18.57 4.28
C GLU A 114 43.75 -17.75 3.05
N GLU A 115 44.27 -18.12 1.87
CA GLU A 115 43.92 -17.45 0.62
C GLU A 115 42.42 -17.61 0.29
N GLN A 116 41.85 -18.79 0.55
CA GLN A 116 40.44 -19.05 0.37
C GLN A 116 39.57 -18.18 1.30
N VAL A 117 39.90 -18.12 2.59
CA VAL A 117 39.19 -17.29 3.58
C VAL A 117 39.27 -15.82 3.17
N LYS A 118 40.45 -15.33 2.77
CA LYS A 118 40.63 -13.95 2.31
C LYS A 118 39.73 -13.61 1.12
N LYS A 119 39.65 -14.49 0.12
CA LYS A 119 38.77 -14.30 -1.06
C LYS A 119 37.28 -14.32 -0.69
N GLN A 120 36.89 -15.20 0.23
CA GLN A 120 35.51 -15.30 0.71
C GLN A 120 35.12 -14.10 1.59
N GLU A 121 36.05 -13.57 2.38
CA GLU A 121 35.86 -12.36 3.17
C GLU A 121 35.62 -11.16 2.27
N GLU A 122 36.46 -10.98 1.25
CA GLU A 122 36.25 -9.94 0.23
C GLU A 122 34.88 -10.08 -0.44
N SER A 123 34.51 -11.30 -0.84
CA SER A 123 33.19 -11.58 -1.42
C SER A 123 32.04 -11.24 -0.47
N TYR A 124 32.18 -11.57 0.82
CA TYR A 124 31.18 -11.26 1.84
C TYR A 124 31.02 -9.75 2.05
N ILE A 125 32.13 -9.00 2.04
CA ILE A 125 32.12 -7.54 2.12
C ILE A 125 31.33 -6.97 0.94
N TRP A 126 31.62 -7.41 -0.29
CA TRP A 126 30.91 -6.93 -1.47
C TRP A 126 29.41 -7.27 -1.47
N GLU A 127 29.04 -8.49 -1.06
CA GLU A 127 27.63 -8.86 -0.88
C GLU A 127 26.92 -7.99 0.17
N THR A 128 27.62 -7.62 1.24
CA THR A 128 27.08 -6.74 2.28
C THR A 128 26.91 -5.30 1.78
N VAL A 129 27.87 -4.80 0.99
CA VAL A 129 27.77 -3.49 0.34
C VAL A 129 26.57 -3.44 -0.61
N ASP A 130 26.40 -4.47 -1.43
CA ASP A 130 25.27 -4.54 -2.36
C ASP A 130 23.92 -4.69 -1.65
N LEU A 131 23.89 -5.44 -0.54
CA LEU A 131 22.71 -5.50 0.33
C LEU A 131 22.36 -4.11 0.89
N GLU A 132 23.33 -3.34 1.38
CA GLU A 132 23.09 -1.98 1.90
C GLU A 132 22.62 -1.03 0.79
N LYS A 133 23.20 -1.10 -0.42
CA LYS A 133 22.71 -0.34 -1.58
C LYS A 133 21.24 -0.64 -1.85
N GLN A 134 20.86 -1.92 -1.90
CA GLN A 134 19.47 -2.32 -2.11
C GLN A 134 18.57 -1.90 -0.95
N ARG A 135 19.04 -1.97 0.31
CA ARG A 135 18.29 -1.48 1.48
C ARG A 135 17.92 -0.02 1.33
N ARG A 136 18.87 0.84 0.93
CA ARG A 136 18.63 2.28 0.71
C ARG A 136 17.62 2.53 -0.41
N VAL A 137 17.69 1.77 -1.50
CA VAL A 137 16.70 1.85 -2.59
C VAL A 137 15.30 1.49 -2.08
N THR A 138 15.18 0.37 -1.37
CA THR A 138 13.91 -0.08 -0.79
C THR A 138 13.36 0.93 0.22
N GLU A 139 14.21 1.51 1.08
CA GLU A 139 13.83 2.59 2.00
C GLU A 139 13.29 3.82 1.25
N GLY A 140 13.96 4.23 0.16
CA GLY A 140 13.51 5.34 -0.66
C GLY A 140 12.15 5.10 -1.31
N VAL A 141 11.87 3.87 -1.78
CA VAL A 141 10.57 3.49 -2.32
C VAL A 141 9.50 3.46 -1.23
N LEU A 142 9.80 2.92 -0.05
CA LEU A 142 8.89 2.92 1.09
C LEU A 142 8.51 4.35 1.50
N ARG A 143 9.48 5.26 1.61
CA ARG A 143 9.24 6.66 1.96
C ARG A 143 8.32 7.35 0.95
N LYS A 144 8.62 7.23 -0.35
CA LYS A 144 7.77 7.76 -1.42
C LYS A 144 6.37 7.14 -1.42
N GLY A 145 6.28 5.85 -1.10
CA GLY A 145 5.00 5.16 -0.94
C GLY A 145 4.16 5.77 0.18
N VAL A 146 4.75 6.01 1.35
CA VAL A 146 4.09 6.67 2.48
C VAL A 146 3.63 8.09 2.11
N GLU A 147 4.52 8.91 1.54
CA GLU A 147 4.19 10.27 1.10
C GLU A 147 3.01 10.28 0.10
N SER A 148 2.97 9.31 -0.82
CA SER A 148 1.87 9.15 -1.77
C SER A 148 0.56 8.75 -1.07
N LEU A 149 0.61 7.86 -0.07
CA LEU A 149 -0.57 7.45 0.69
C LEU A 149 -1.12 8.59 1.56
N GLU A 150 -0.23 9.38 2.15
CA GLU A 150 -0.63 10.59 2.87
C GLU A 150 -1.30 11.61 1.94
N ALA A 151 -0.78 11.80 0.72
CA ALA A 151 -1.39 12.69 -0.26
C ALA A 151 -2.79 12.22 -0.66
N VAL A 152 -2.97 10.91 -0.87
CA VAL A 152 -4.28 10.28 -1.10
C VAL A 152 -5.22 10.57 0.07
N GLU A 153 -4.77 10.38 1.31
CA GLU A 153 -5.60 10.61 2.49
C GLU A 153 -6.02 12.08 2.65
N ARG A 154 -5.08 13.02 2.46
CA ARG A 154 -5.39 14.46 2.49
C ARG A 154 -6.45 14.82 1.44
N GLN A 155 -6.31 14.27 0.24
CA GLN A 155 -7.26 14.51 -0.84
C GLN A 155 -8.64 13.91 -0.51
N ARG A 156 -8.68 12.69 0.03
CA ARG A 156 -9.91 12.02 0.46
C ARG A 156 -10.69 12.87 1.47
N LEU A 157 -10.01 13.38 2.50
CA LEU A 157 -10.62 14.22 3.53
C LEU A 157 -11.22 15.50 2.94
N ALA A 158 -10.48 16.20 2.07
CA ALA A 158 -10.96 17.42 1.41
C ALA A 158 -12.20 17.16 0.54
N HIS A 159 -12.21 16.03 -0.18
CA HIS A 159 -13.35 15.64 -0.99
C HIS A 159 -14.57 15.24 -0.16
N CYS A 160 -14.38 14.48 0.92
CA CYS A 160 -15.46 14.14 1.85
C CYS A 160 -16.10 15.40 2.47
N GLN A 161 -15.27 16.37 2.88
CA GLN A 161 -15.76 17.64 3.38
C GLN A 161 -16.57 18.41 2.34
N THR A 162 -16.09 18.42 1.08
CA THR A 162 -16.82 19.04 -0.03
C THR A 162 -18.15 18.34 -0.30
N ALA A 163 -18.16 17.02 -0.31
CA ALA A 163 -19.34 16.18 -0.53
C ALA A 163 -20.39 16.41 0.58
N LEU A 164 -19.95 16.50 1.84
CA LEU A 164 -20.81 16.82 2.98
C LEU A 164 -21.45 18.21 2.82
N GLY A 165 -20.65 19.21 2.43
CA GLY A 165 -21.18 20.55 2.16
C GLY A 165 -22.18 20.59 1.01
N ARG A 166 -21.96 19.81 -0.06
CA ARG A 166 -22.93 19.66 -1.16
C ARG A 166 -24.22 18.99 -0.67
N TYR A 167 -24.10 17.90 0.07
CA TYR A 167 -25.25 17.20 0.65
C TYR A 167 -26.10 18.13 1.51
N GLN A 168 -25.46 18.84 2.46
CA GLN A 168 -26.15 19.76 3.36
C GLN A 168 -26.94 20.83 2.60
N ARG A 169 -26.31 21.49 1.61
CA ARG A 169 -27.00 22.51 0.78
C ARG A 169 -28.22 21.94 0.06
N LYS A 170 -28.14 20.70 -0.46
CA LYS A 170 -29.27 20.06 -1.17
C LYS A 170 -30.43 19.77 -0.23
N ILE A 171 -30.15 19.35 1.01
CA ILE A 171 -31.17 19.13 2.03
C ILE A 171 -31.81 20.46 2.47
N GLU A 172 -31.00 21.49 2.74
CA GLU A 172 -31.49 22.82 3.15
C GLU A 172 -32.37 23.47 2.08
N GLN A 173 -32.10 23.22 0.80
CA GLN A 173 -32.90 23.73 -0.31
C GLN A 173 -34.25 23.00 -0.49
N LEU A 174 -34.46 21.83 0.13
CA LEU A 174 -35.69 21.06 -0.05
C LEU A 174 -36.93 21.79 0.52
N ALA A 175 -36.83 22.31 1.74
CA ALA A 175 -37.92 23.02 2.40
C ALA A 175 -38.39 24.30 1.64
N PRO A 176 -37.51 25.23 1.23
CA PRO A 176 -37.92 26.40 0.47
C PRO A 176 -38.52 26.04 -0.90
N ASN A 177 -37.99 25.01 -1.57
CA ASN A 177 -38.52 24.53 -2.85
C ASN A 177 -39.95 23.97 -2.71
N LEU A 178 -40.23 23.22 -1.64
CA LEU A 178 -41.58 22.72 -1.34
C LEU A 178 -42.57 23.85 -0.98
N GLN A 179 -42.09 24.93 -0.38
CA GLN A 179 -42.93 26.09 -0.02
C GLN A 179 -43.28 26.98 -1.21
N GLN A 180 -42.38 27.13 -2.19
CA GLN A 180 -42.64 27.93 -3.41
C GLN A 180 -43.80 27.39 -4.25
N VAL A 181 -43.98 26.06 -4.32
CA VAL A 181 -45.01 25.42 -5.16
C VAL A 181 -46.38 25.34 -4.45
N ARG A 182 -46.43 25.63 -3.15
CA ARG A 182 -47.68 25.70 -2.38
C ARG A 182 -48.37 27.07 -2.44
N LYS A 183 -47.70 28.10 -2.98
CA LYS A 183 -48.28 29.42 -3.25
C LYS A 183 -48.95 29.41 -4.62
#